data_AF-A0A954F1C7-F1
#
_entry.id   AF-A0A954F1C7-F1
#
_cell.length_a   1.000
_cell.length_b   1.000
_cell.length_c   1.000
_cell.angle_alpha   90.00
_cell.angle_beta   90.00
_cell.angle_gamma   90.00
#
_symmetry.space_group_name_H-M   'P 1'
#
loop_
_entity.id
_entity.type
_entity.pdbx_description
1 polymer ?
#
loop_
_entity_poly.entity_id
_entity_poly.type
_entity_poly.pdbx_seq_one_letter_code
_entity_poly.pdbx_strand_id
1 'polypeptide(L)'
;SSMWPRISGVNGVFRKMNEQIDAEGEGSERFKEGFQFFDQDKLDQLRERQIQTVRYLDGVFEELYDMVPKNTHIIVTSDHGELFGEAGYFGHGPIMHEKCFEVPYLEGMIR
;
A
#
# COMPACT_ATOMS: atom_id res chain seq x y z
N SER A 1 16.27 -11.78 -17.50
CA SER A 1 15.09 -12.49 -16.99
C SER A 1 14.97 -12.18 -15.51
N SER A 2 13.99 -11.39 -15.10
CA SER A 2 13.86 -10.89 -13.72
C SER A 2 13.14 -11.97 -12.90
N MET A 3 13.85 -12.56 -11.91
CA MET A 3 13.32 -13.58 -10.97
C MET A 3 12.45 -12.97 -9.86
N TRP A 4 11.77 -11.85 -10.13
CA TRP A 4 10.91 -11.21 -9.16
C TRP A 4 9.50 -11.80 -9.26
N PRO A 5 8.88 -12.19 -8.14
CA PRO A 5 7.48 -12.61 -8.13
C PRO A 5 6.62 -11.50 -8.75
N ARG A 6 5.88 -11.82 -9.82
CA ARG A 6 4.90 -10.89 -10.40
C ARG A 6 3.65 -10.94 -9.54
N ILE A 7 3.52 -9.98 -8.63
CA ILE A 7 2.31 -9.80 -7.82
C ILE A 7 1.51 -8.67 -8.45
N SER A 8 0.60 -9.02 -9.36
CA SER A 8 -0.41 -8.09 -9.87
C SER A 8 -1.74 -8.39 -9.18
N GLY A 9 -2.28 -7.43 -8.42
CA GLY A 9 -3.68 -7.45 -7.98
C GLY A 9 -3.98 -8.15 -6.65
N VAL A 10 -3.00 -8.40 -5.76
CA VAL A 10 -3.27 -8.85 -4.38
C VAL A 10 -3.60 -7.64 -3.49
N ASN A 11 -4.53 -6.80 -3.94
CA ASN A 11 -5.01 -5.68 -3.16
C ASN A 11 -6.31 -6.13 -2.49
N GLY A 12 -6.27 -6.40 -1.19
CA GLY A 12 -7.49 -6.38 -0.37
C GLY A 12 -7.94 -7.63 0.38
N VAL A 13 -7.15 -8.70 0.46
CA VAL A 13 -7.69 -9.99 0.94
C VAL A 13 -6.93 -10.49 2.14
N PHE A 14 -7.33 -10.07 3.34
CA PHE A 14 -6.65 -10.55 4.53
C PHE A 14 -7.54 -10.81 5.75
N ARG A 15 -8.60 -10.04 6.04
CA ARG A 15 -9.39 -10.32 7.27
C ARG A 15 -10.60 -11.24 7.10
N LYS A 16 -11.19 -11.38 5.92
CA LYS A 16 -12.40 -12.25 5.79
C LYS A 16 -12.11 -13.76 5.77
N MET A 17 -10.86 -14.19 5.90
CA MET A 17 -10.49 -15.58 5.71
C MET A 17 -10.24 -16.37 6.99
N ASN A 18 -9.99 -15.74 8.16
CA ASN A 18 -9.80 -16.53 9.38
C ASN A 18 -11.13 -17.12 9.91
N GLU A 19 -12.26 -16.41 9.75
CA GLU A 19 -13.58 -16.92 10.18
C GLU A 19 -14.23 -17.86 9.14
N GLN A 20 -13.89 -17.76 7.85
CA GLN A 20 -14.45 -18.62 6.80
C GLN A 20 -13.66 -19.93 6.59
N ILE A 21 -12.36 -19.97 6.93
CA ILE A 21 -11.54 -21.19 6.83
C ILE A 21 -11.99 -22.26 7.84
N ASP A 22 -12.51 -21.86 9.00
CA ASP A 22 -13.07 -22.79 9.98
C ASP A 22 -14.45 -23.34 9.57
N ALA A 23 -15.13 -22.71 8.60
CA ALA A 23 -16.52 -23.01 8.24
C ALA A 23 -16.71 -23.77 6.92
N GLU A 24 -15.85 -23.63 5.90
CA GLU A 24 -16.10 -24.19 4.57
C GLU A 24 -14.93 -25.04 4.05
N GLY A 25 -15.20 -26.34 3.90
CA GLY A 25 -14.25 -27.35 3.46
C GLY A 25 -13.79 -27.24 2.00
N GLU A 26 -12.68 -27.92 1.73
CA GLU A 26 -12.10 -28.30 0.43
C GLU A 26 -11.57 -27.20 -0.51
N GLY A 27 -11.81 -25.91 -0.24
CA GLY A 27 -11.13 -24.80 -0.95
C GLY A 27 -9.77 -24.38 -0.38
N SER A 28 -9.35 -24.93 0.77
CA SER A 28 -8.40 -24.27 1.69
C SER A 28 -6.90 -24.43 1.41
N GLU A 29 -6.46 -25.44 0.66
CA GLU A 29 -5.02 -25.81 0.62
C GLU A 29 -4.15 -24.78 -0.13
N ARG A 30 -4.61 -24.30 -1.29
CA ARG A 30 -3.90 -23.27 -2.10
C ARG A 30 -3.88 -21.89 -1.43
N PHE A 31 -4.80 -21.65 -0.51
CA PHE A 31 -5.00 -20.38 0.17
C PHE A 31 -4.31 -20.34 1.55
N LYS A 32 -4.17 -21.50 2.23
CA LYS A 32 -3.33 -21.67 3.43
C LYS A 32 -1.85 -21.42 3.14
N GLU A 33 -1.36 -21.85 1.97
CA GLU A 33 0.03 -21.57 1.54
C GLU A 33 0.31 -20.06 1.39
N GLY A 34 -0.68 -19.26 0.98
CA GLY A 34 -0.56 -17.81 0.86
C GLY A 34 -0.54 -17.08 2.22
N PHE A 35 -1.22 -17.64 3.23
CA PHE A 35 -1.24 -17.10 4.60
C PHE A 35 0.09 -17.29 5.34
N GLN A 36 0.84 -18.34 5.01
CA GLN A 36 2.22 -18.50 5.49
C GLN A 36 3.21 -17.53 4.82
N PHE A 37 2.79 -16.78 3.80
CA PHE A 37 3.70 -16.04 2.92
C PHE A 37 4.14 -14.67 3.46
N PHE A 38 3.45 -14.12 4.47
CA PHE A 38 3.78 -12.81 5.04
C PHE A 38 3.76 -12.86 6.57
N ASP A 39 4.88 -13.24 7.19
CA ASP A 39 5.12 -12.96 8.60
C ASP A 39 5.30 -11.44 8.83
N GLN A 40 5.34 -11.03 10.10
CA GLN A 40 5.49 -9.61 10.45
C GLN A 40 6.80 -9.03 9.88
N ASP A 41 7.88 -9.80 9.88
CA ASP A 41 9.17 -9.39 9.32
C ASP A 41 9.04 -9.05 7.83
N LYS A 42 8.24 -9.82 7.09
CA LYS A 42 7.97 -9.55 5.68
C LYS A 42 7.09 -8.31 5.49
N LEU A 43 6.08 -8.12 6.32
CA LEU A 43 5.23 -6.93 6.29
C LEU A 43 6.04 -5.65 6.57
N ASP A 44 6.94 -5.70 7.55
CA ASP A 44 7.85 -4.59 7.88
C ASP A 44 8.79 -4.29 6.72
N GLN A 45 9.33 -5.31 6.04
CA GLN A 45 10.13 -5.12 4.81
C GLN A 45 9.34 -4.46 3.67
N LEU A 46 8.05 -4.80 3.53
CA LEU A 46 7.20 -4.19 2.49
C LEU A 46 6.86 -2.74 2.83
N ARG A 47 6.57 -2.46 4.10
CA ARG A 47 6.37 -1.10 4.60
C ARG A 47 7.61 -0.24 4.38
N GLU A 48 8.80 -0.78 4.67
CA GLU A 48 10.06 -0.08 4.44
C GLU A 48 10.26 0.26 2.96
N ARG A 49 9.86 -0.62 2.03
CA ARG A 49 9.91 -0.30 0.58
C ARG A 49 9.00 0.87 0.22
N GLN A 50 7.81 0.97 0.81
CA GLN A 50 6.93 2.12 0.60
C GLN A 50 7.60 3.41 1.11
N ILE A 51 8.23 3.37 2.30
CA ILE A 51 8.98 4.50 2.85
C ILE A 51 10.11 4.92 1.90
N GLN A 52 10.87 3.98 1.35
CA GLN A 52 11.93 4.28 0.38
C GLN A 52 11.38 4.89 -0.91
N THR A 53 10.23 4.43 -1.41
CA THR A 53 9.56 5.05 -2.57
C THR A 53 9.19 6.50 -2.29
N VAL A 54 8.64 6.81 -1.11
CA VAL A 54 8.31 8.19 -0.72
C VAL A 54 9.58 9.06 -0.62
N ARG A 55 10.68 8.53 -0.07
CA ARG A 55 11.97 9.25 -0.04
C ARG A 55 12.52 9.54 -1.43
N TYR A 56 12.31 8.64 -2.40
CA TYR A 56 12.68 8.91 -3.79
C TYR A 56 11.82 10.03 -4.38
N LEU A 57 10.51 10.03 -4.12
CA LEU A 57 9.60 11.07 -4.60
C LEU A 57 9.95 12.46 -4.08
N ASP A 58 10.53 12.58 -2.89
CA ASP A 58 11.00 13.85 -2.32
C ASP A 58 11.94 14.59 -3.31
N GLY A 59 12.94 13.90 -3.86
CA GLY A 59 13.83 14.47 -4.88
C GLY A 59 13.12 14.75 -6.22
N VAL A 60 12.11 13.96 -6.59
CA VAL A 60 11.31 14.21 -7.80
C VAL A 60 10.45 15.48 -7.64
N PHE A 61 9.98 15.78 -6.42
CA PHE A 61 9.22 17.01 -6.15
C PHE A 61 10.08 18.26 -6.31
N GLU A 62 11.38 18.21 -5.97
CA GLU A 62 12.29 19.33 -6.23
C GLU A 62 12.35 19.67 -7.72
N GLU A 63 12.53 18.67 -8.59
CA GLU A 63 12.55 18.86 -10.05
C GLU A 63 11.19 19.39 -10.58
N LEU A 64 10.08 18.91 -10.02
CA LEU A 64 8.75 19.40 -10.38
C LEU A 64 8.58 20.88 -9.99
N TYR A 65 9.03 21.27 -8.79
CA TYR A 65 8.93 22.65 -8.32
C TYR A 65 9.76 23.62 -9.16
N ASP A 66 10.94 23.20 -9.62
CA ASP A 66 11.77 24.01 -10.51
C ASP A 66 11.17 24.15 -11.93
N MET A 67 10.34 23.20 -12.35
CA MET A 67 9.74 23.17 -13.69
C MET A 67 8.46 24.00 -13.81
N VAL A 68 7.65 24.07 -12.75
CA VAL A 68 6.35 24.75 -12.85
C VAL A 68 6.51 26.28 -12.88
N PRO A 69 5.60 27.01 -13.55
CA PRO A 69 5.63 28.47 -13.55
C PRO A 69 5.43 29.05 -12.14
N LYS A 70 5.94 30.26 -11.91
CA LYS A 70 5.59 31.06 -10.72
C LYS A 70 4.08 31.29 -10.64
N ASN A 71 3.59 31.53 -9.43
CA ASN A 71 2.16 31.71 -9.14
C ASN A 71 1.31 30.46 -9.47
N THR A 72 1.92 29.27 -9.37
CA THR A 72 1.23 27.98 -9.47
C THR A 72 0.85 27.50 -8.08
N HIS A 73 -0.42 27.11 -7.89
CA HIS A 73 -0.88 26.45 -6.68
C HIS A 73 -0.76 24.93 -6.87
N ILE A 74 0.01 24.28 -6.01
CA ILE A 74 0.24 22.83 -6.01
C ILE A 74 -0.47 22.21 -4.82
N ILE A 75 -1.13 21.07 -5.05
CA ILE A 75 -1.69 20.19 -4.04
C ILE A 75 -1.03 18.82 -4.19
N VAL A 76 -0.50 18.29 -3.10
CA VAL A 76 0.07 16.95 -2.99
C VAL A 76 -0.84 16.12 -2.08
N THR A 77 -1.33 14.99 -2.62
CA THR A 77 -2.24 14.07 -1.93
C THR A 77 -2.08 12.65 -2.48
N SER A 78 -2.75 11.68 -1.84
CA SER A 78 -2.92 10.30 -2.34
C SER A 78 -4.38 10.03 -2.68
N ASP A 79 -4.63 9.02 -3.51
CA ASP A 79 -5.97 8.50 -3.77
C ASP A 79 -6.49 7.64 -2.60
N HIS A 80 -5.59 6.91 -1.94
CA HIS A 80 -5.87 6.13 -0.73
C HIS A 80 -4.61 5.90 0.14
N GLY A 81 -4.80 5.32 1.33
CA GLY A 81 -3.73 4.77 2.17
C GLY A 81 -3.53 3.26 1.95
N GLU A 82 -2.62 2.62 2.69
CA GLU A 82 -2.19 1.24 2.47
C GLU A 82 -2.00 0.51 3.81
N LEU A 83 -2.33 -0.78 3.87
CA LEU A 83 -2.20 -1.60 5.09
C LEU A 83 -1.00 -2.55 5.02
N PHE A 84 -0.34 -2.75 6.16
CA PHE A 84 0.81 -3.63 6.37
C PHE A 84 0.67 -4.53 7.60
N GLY A 85 -0.55 -4.98 7.89
CA GLY A 85 -0.89 -5.89 8.99
C GLY A 85 -1.99 -5.35 9.91
N GLU A 86 -2.41 -4.10 9.75
CA GLU A 86 -3.46 -3.49 10.56
C GLU A 86 -4.76 -4.28 10.46
N ALA A 87 -5.32 -4.65 11.61
CA ALA A 87 -6.49 -5.53 11.72
C ALA A 87 -6.34 -6.85 10.93
N GLY A 88 -5.11 -7.32 10.77
CA GLY A 88 -4.74 -8.49 10.01
C GLY A 88 -4.65 -8.26 8.51
N TYR A 89 -4.86 -7.04 8.00
CA TYR A 89 -4.90 -6.73 6.57
C TYR A 89 -3.58 -6.27 5.96
N PHE A 90 -3.31 -6.66 4.70
CA PHE A 90 -2.30 -6.03 3.85
C PHE A 90 -2.92 -5.60 2.52
N GLY A 91 -2.50 -4.46 1.99
CA GLY A 91 -3.11 -3.86 0.80
C GLY A 91 -4.27 -2.90 1.12
N HIS A 92 -4.92 -2.39 0.06
CA HIS A 92 -5.99 -1.37 0.14
C HIS A 92 -7.28 -1.74 -0.59
N GLY A 93 -7.31 -2.83 -1.38
CA GLY A 93 -8.50 -3.25 -2.14
C GLY A 93 -9.63 -3.73 -1.23
N PRO A 94 -10.90 -3.78 -1.70
CA PRO A 94 -12.08 -3.25 -1.01
C PRO A 94 -12.10 -3.49 0.52
N ILE A 95 -11.29 -2.71 1.26
CA ILE A 95 -11.16 -2.77 2.71
C ILE A 95 -11.64 -1.45 3.28
N MET A 96 -12.65 -1.51 4.14
CA MET A 96 -13.16 -0.35 4.88
C MET A 96 -12.38 -0.18 6.19
N HIS A 97 -11.09 0.14 6.07
CA HIS A 97 -10.23 0.41 7.22
C HIS A 97 -9.84 1.89 7.24
N GLU A 98 -9.81 2.51 8.42
CA GLU A 98 -9.54 3.95 8.58
C GLU A 98 -8.24 4.36 7.89
N LYS A 99 -7.17 3.57 8.03
CA LYS A 99 -5.88 3.81 7.36
C LYS A 99 -5.95 3.83 5.83
N CYS A 100 -6.93 3.19 5.18
CA CYS A 100 -7.13 3.32 3.73
C CYS A 100 -7.71 4.69 3.34
N PHE A 101 -8.35 5.40 4.28
CA PHE A 101 -8.93 6.72 4.08
C PHE A 101 -8.05 7.86 4.60
N GLU A 102 -7.01 7.55 5.36
CA GLU A 102 -5.98 8.50 5.75
C GLU A 102 -5.03 8.74 4.58
N VAL A 103 -5.04 9.97 4.05
CA VAL A 103 -4.15 10.41 2.96
C VAL A 103 -3.37 11.64 3.38
N PRO A 104 -2.12 11.83 2.89
CA PRO A 104 -1.42 13.09 3.08
C PRO A 104 -2.17 14.21 2.36
N TYR A 105 -2.16 15.42 2.92
CA TYR A 105 -2.66 16.62 2.26
C TYR A 105 -1.70 17.77 2.54
N LEU A 106 -1.05 18.25 1.49
CA LEU A 106 -0.16 19.40 1.52
C LEU A 106 -0.50 20.30 0.34
N GLU A 107 -0.65 21.59 0.57
CA GLU A 107 -0.87 22.56 -0.51
C GLU A 107 -0.02 23.82 -0.31
N GLY A 108 0.32 24.47 -1.42
CA GLY A 108 1.11 25.70 -1.39
C GLY A 108 1.25 26.35 -2.76
N MET A 109 1.45 27.67 -2.76
CA MET A 109 1.70 28.43 -3.97
C MET A 109 3.20 28.70 -4.15
N ILE A 110 3.74 28.38 -5.33
CA ILE A 110 5.11 28.69 -5.73
C ILE A 110 5.23 30.20 -5.97
N ARG A 111 6.17 30.85 -5.25
CA ARG A 111 6.42 32.30 -5.29
C ARG A 111 7.53 32.68 -6.27
#